data_AF-A0A6J5JTB9-F1
#
_entry.id   AF-A0A6J5JTB9-F1
#
_cell.length_a   1.000
_cell.length_b   1.000
_cell.length_c   1.000
_cell.angle_alpha   90.00
_cell.angle_beta   90.00
_cell.angle_gamma   90.00
#
_symmetry.space_group_name_H-M   'P 1'
#
loop_
_entity.id
_entity.type
_entity.pdbx_description
1 polymer ?
#
loop_
_entity_poly.entity_id
_entity_poly.type
_entity_poly.pdbx_seq_one_letter_code
_entity_poly.pdbx_strand_id
1 'polypeptide(L)' 'MTTNELSDYDQKILVVLDTVGGYTTSDVGDRVWPEFGVNRRTASAAVRSRLLDLEAKGFVKRLDDEKPVCWVKVEQHQQ' A
#
# COMPACT_ATOMS: atom_id res chain seq x y z
N MET A 1 23.89 2.11 -7.18
CA MET A 1 22.84 1.24 -7.75
C MET A 1 22.08 0.66 -6.57
N THR A 2 21.02 1.31 -6.10
CA THR A 2 20.21 0.78 -4.98
C THR A 2 19.12 -0.09 -5.56
N THR A 3 19.34 -1.40 -5.56
CA THR A 3 18.33 -2.40 -5.91
C THR A 3 17.11 -2.14 -5.03
N ASN A 4 15.99 -1.88 -5.70
CA ASN A 4 14.72 -1.45 -5.14
C ASN A 4 14.03 -2.64 -4.46
N GLU A 5 14.63 -3.20 -3.41
CA GLU A 5 14.12 -4.40 -2.75
C GLU A 5 12.89 -4.04 -1.91
N LEU A 6 11.73 -4.41 -2.42
CA LEU A 6 10.46 -4.35 -1.72
C LEU A 6 10.43 -5.46 -0.66
N SER A 7 10.10 -5.11 0.58
CA SER A 7 9.89 -6.12 1.63
C SER A 7 8.65 -6.96 1.34
N ASP A 8 8.54 -8.14 1.94
CA ASP A 8 7.33 -8.99 1.84
C ASP A 8 6.06 -8.22 2.23
N TYR A 9 6.18 -7.31 3.21
CA TYR A 9 5.07 -6.45 3.64
C TYR A 9 4.67 -5.45 2.55
N ASP A 10 5.65 -4.85 1.87
CA ASP A 10 5.40 -3.94 0.76
C ASP A 10 4.75 -4.68 -0.42
N GLN A 11 5.25 -5.88 -0.74
CA GLN A 11 4.69 -6.72 -1.81
C GLN A 11 3.23 -7.09 -1.52
N LYS A 12 2.90 -7.42 -0.28
CA LYS A 12 1.51 -7.73 0.14
C LYS A 12 0.60 -6.51 0.01
N ILE A 13 1.06 -5.32 0.38
CA ILE A 13 0.32 -4.08 0.15
C ILE A 13 0.05 -3.89 -1.36
N LEU A 14 1.05 -4.12 -2.21
CA LEU A 14 0.89 -3.97 -3.66
C LEU A 14 -0.06 -5.01 -4.25
N VAL A 15 -0.08 -6.25 -3.76
CA VAL A 15 -1.05 -7.27 -4.16
C VAL A 15 -2.48 -6.85 -3.79
N VAL A 16 -2.69 -6.28 -2.60
CA VAL A 16 -4.02 -5.76 -2.20
C VAL A 16 -4.48 -4.62 -3.11
N LEU A 17 -3.55 -3.76 -3.55
CA LEU A 17 -3.82 -2.64 -4.45
C LEU A 17 -3.87 -3.05 -5.93
N ASP A 18 -3.57 -4.31 -6.25
CA ASP A 18 -3.66 -4.88 -7.60
C ASP A 18 -5.12 -5.25 -7.96
N THR A 19 -6.03 -4.30 -7.71
CA THR A 19 -7.46 -4.44 -7.94
C THR A 19 -7.98 -3.29 -8.80
N VAL A 20 -9.20 -3.44 -9.31
CA VAL A 20 -9.90 -2.35 -9.99
C VAL A 20 -10.42 -1.36 -8.95
N GLY A 21 -9.71 -0.25 -8.77
CA GLY A 21 -10.10 0.86 -7.89
C GLY A 21 -9.10 1.18 -6.79
N GLY A 22 -9.45 2.13 -5.93
CA GLY A 22 -8.63 2.54 -4.79
C GLY A 22 -9.11 1.95 -3.46
N TYR A 23 -8.18 1.64 -2.58
CA TYR A 23 -8.47 1.23 -1.21
C TYR A 23 -7.99 2.25 -0.19
N THR A 24 -8.75 2.42 0.89
CA THR A 24 -8.30 3.25 2.00
C THR A 24 -7.16 2.57 2.76
N THR A 25 -6.40 3.34 3.53
CA THR A 25 -5.37 2.78 4.44
C THR A 25 -5.94 1.70 5.37
N SER A 26 -7.17 1.90 5.85
CA SER A 26 -7.86 0.93 6.71
C SER A 26 -8.21 -0.35 5.96
N ASP A 27 -8.70 -0.25 4.72
CA ASP A 27 -9.00 -1.40 3.87
C ASP A 27 -7.78 -2.26 3.58
N VAL A 28 -6.65 -1.61 3.31
CA VAL A 28 -5.37 -2.31 3.11
C VAL A 28 -4.91 -2.94 4.43
N GLY A 29 -4.99 -2.20 5.53
CA GLY A 29 -4.69 -2.71 6.87
C GLY A 29 -5.47 -3.97 7.23
N ASP A 30 -6.77 -3.96 6.96
CA ASP A 30 -7.71 -5.07 7.22
C ASP A 30 -7.38 -6.36 6.48
N ARG A 31 -6.77 -6.23 5.29
CA ARG A 31 -6.41 -7.36 4.43
C ARG A 31 -5.01 -7.90 4.74
N VAL A 32 -4.11 -7.04 5.21
CA VAL A 32 -2.71 -7.40 5.47
C VAL A 32 -2.50 -7.91 6.90
N TRP A 33 -3.19 -7.36 7.91
CA TRP A 33 -2.93 -7.71 9.32
C TRP A 33 -2.99 -9.21 9.69
N PRO A 34 -3.89 -10.05 9.11
CA PRO A 34 -4.00 -11.45 9.50
C PRO A 34 -2.71 -12.24 9.22
N GLU A 35 -1.93 -11.83 8.21
CA GLU A 35 -0.71 -12.52 7.80
C GLU A 35 0.51 -12.19 8.69
N PHE A 36 0.48 -11.06 9.40
CA PHE A 36 1.63 -10.58 10.17
C PHE A 36 1.41 -10.60 11.69
N GLY A 37 0.29 -11.16 12.17
CA GLY A 37 0.04 -11.42 13.60
C GLY A 37 -0.09 -10.18 14.50
N VAL A 38 -0.21 -8.98 13.91
CA VAL A 38 -0.38 -7.72 14.64
C VAL A 38 -1.86 -7.35 14.78
N ASN A 39 -2.22 -6.59 15.82
CA ASN A 39 -3.59 -6.10 15.94
C ASN A 39 -3.94 -5.09 14.80
N ARG A 40 -5.22 -5.02 14.45
CA ARG A 40 -5.74 -4.19 13.34
C ARG A 40 -5.34 -2.70 13.42
N ARG A 41 -5.26 -2.14 14.63
CA ARG A 41 -4.89 -0.73 14.85
C ARG A 41 -3.42 -0.49 14.52
N THR A 42 -2.55 -1.38 14.98
CA THR A 42 -1.11 -1.35 14.68
C THR A 42 -0.85 -1.55 13.20
N ALA A 43 -1.60 -2.45 12.54
CA ALA A 43 -1.50 -2.66 11.10
C ALA A 43 -1.82 -1.41 10.30
N SER A 44 -2.86 -0.66 10.66
CA SER A 44 -3.25 0.56 9.93
C SER A 44 -2.15 1.63 9.96
N ALA A 45 -1.48 1.81 11.11
CA ALA A 45 -0.36 2.74 11.23
C ALA A 45 0.86 2.30 10.41
N ALA A 46 1.19 1.00 10.45
CA ALA A 46 2.28 0.42 9.67
C ALA A 46 2.02 0.56 8.16
N VAL A 47 0.82 0.17 7.70
CA VAL A 47 0.39 0.33 6.30
C VAL A 47 0.49 1.79 5.86
N ARG A 48 0.05 2.75 6.69
CA ARG A 48 0.18 4.18 6.34
C ARG A 48 1.63 4.58 6.08
N SER A 49 2.57 4.16 6.93
CA SER A 49 3.99 4.46 6.74
C SER A 49 4.51 3.87 5.43
N ARG A 50 4.13 2.62 5.14
CA ARG A 50 4.59 1.90 3.95
C ARG A 50 4.00 2.45 2.66
N LEU A 51 2.73 2.86 2.66
CA LEU A 51 2.11 3.52 1.52
C LEU A 51 2.80 4.83 1.15
N LEU A 52 3.24 5.62 2.14
CA LEU A 52 4.03 6.83 1.89
C LEU A 52 5.41 6.52 1.30
N ASP A 53 6.09 5.49 1.82
CA ASP A 53 7.37 5.05 1.25
C ASP A 53 7.21 4.52 -0.19
N LEU A 54 6.12 3.78 -0.46
CA LEU A 54 5.78 3.27 -1.79
C LEU A 54 5.38 4.39 -2.76
N GLU A 55 4.71 5.44 -2.27
CA GLU A 55 4.38 6.65 -3.04
C GLU A 55 5.64 7.40 -3.44
N ALA A 56 6.57 7.61 -2.50
CA ALA A 56 7.87 8.23 -2.78
C ALA A 56 8.71 7.41 -3.79
N LYS A 57 8.53 6.09 -3.83
CA LYS A 57 9.16 5.19 -4.81
C LYS A 57 8.39 5.07 -6.13
N GLY A 58 7.21 5.68 -6.26
CA GLY A 58 6.39 5.65 -7.47
C GLY A 58 5.62 4.35 -7.72
N PHE A 59 5.43 3.51 -6.71
CA PHE A 59 4.67 2.26 -6.83
C PHE A 59 3.16 2.42 -6.59
N VAL A 60 2.78 3.43 -5.81
CA VAL A 60 1.38 3.75 -5.50
C VAL A 60 1.18 5.25 -5.61
N LYS A 61 -0.08 5.67 -5.75
CA LYS A 61 -0.48 7.07 -5.67
C LYS A 61 -1.81 7.19 -4.97
N ARG A 62 -2.10 8.38 -4.45
CA ARG A 62 -3.45 8.72 -3.99
C ARG A 62 -4.37 8.90 -5.20
N LEU A 63 -5.60 8.43 -5.08
CA LEU A 63 -6.63 8.61 -6.10
C LEU A 63 -7.10 10.07 -6.12
N ASP A 64 -7.26 10.65 -4.94
CA ASP A 64 -7.69 12.03 -4.67
C ASP A 64 -7.16 12.49 -3.30
N ASP A 65 -7.39 13.76 -2.98
CA ASP A 65 -7.11 14.34 -1.65
C ASP A 65 -8.35 14.33 -0.74
N GLU A 66 -9.43 13.65 -1.15
CA GLU A 66 -10.64 13.52 -0.35
C GLU A 66 -10.44 12.49 0.77
N LYS A 67 -11.11 12.72 1.90
CA LYS A 67 -11.04 11.82 3.04
C LYS A 67 -12.26 10.88 3.00
N PRO A 68 -12.07 9.56 3.17
CA PRO A 68 -10.81 8.87 3.44
C PRO A 68 -9.93 8.71 2.18
N VAL A 69 -8.62 8.97 2.33
CA VAL A 69 -7.65 8.88 1.23
C VAL A 69 -7.63 7.47 0.65
N CYS A 70 -7.90 7.38 -0.65
CA CYS A 70 -7.83 6.13 -1.41
C CYS A 70 -6.47 6.00 -2.11
N TRP A 71 -5.91 4.79 -2.07
CA TRP A 71 -4.63 4.45 -2.68
C TRP A 71 -4.84 3.53 -3.85
N VAL A 72 -4.11 3.76 -4.94
CA VAL A 72 -4.08 2.89 -6.12
C VAL A 72 -2.65 2.50 -6.44
N LYS A 73 -2.47 1.29 -6.95
CA LYS A 73 -1.19 0.87 -7.53
C LYS A 73 -0.93 1.66 -8.81
N VAL A 74 0.29 2.11 -8.99
CA VAL A 74 0.73 2.69 -10.27
C VAL A 74 1.09 1.52 -11.17
N GLU A 75 0.32 1.34 -12.25
CA GLU A 75 0.72 0.42 -13.30
C GLU A 75 2.01 0.93 -13.94
N GLN A 76 3.13 0.28 -13.62
CA GLN A 76 4.35 0.48 -14.39
C GLN A 76 4.10 -0.14 -15.77
N HIS A 77 3.56 0.65 -16.69
CA HIS A 77 3.68 0.35 -18.12
C HIS A 77 5.19 0.26 -18.39
N GLN A 78 5.70 -0.97 -18.54
CA GLN A 78 6.97 -1.18 -19.20
C GLN A 78 6.82 -0.60 -20.61
N GLN A 79 7.42 0.57 -20.83
CA GLN A 79 7.73 1.05 -22.17
C GLN A 79 9.06 0.46 -22.61
#